data_AF-A0A1V5WLR6-F1
#
_entry.id   AF-A0A1V5WLR6-F1
#
_cell.length_a   1.000
_cell.length_b   1.000
_cell.length_c   1.000
_cell.angle_alpha   90.00
_cell.angle_beta   90.00
_cell.angle_gamma   90.00
#
_symmetry.space_group_name_H-M   'P 1'
#
loop_
_entity.id
_entity.type
_entity.pdbx_description
1 polymer ?
#
loop_
_entity_poly.entity_id
_entity_poly.type
_entity_poly.pdbx_seq_one_letter_code
_entity_poly.pdbx_strand_id
1 'polypeptide(L)'
;MKELGTLLLKAHELCEAAGLRYEDYIDRVLCLPRTAAKTVVKVSTLDINPSMGYESMKIVAAQGTPEKRAAAEEQFAAHKSPDLVKTELARRLEAEDPVERLAREKIRLEKTIATLTARLEQVEKSLQNAH
;
A
#
# COMPACT_ATOMS: atom_id res chain seq x y z
N MET A 1 1.19 18.24 5.00
CA MET A 1 1.03 16.76 5.00
C MET A 1 2.09 16.03 4.18
N LYS A 2 2.39 16.42 2.93
CA LYS A 2 3.52 15.82 2.18
C LYS A 2 4.86 15.96 2.94
N GLU A 3 5.15 17.15 3.44
CA GLU A 3 6.35 17.41 4.24
C GLU A 3 6.41 16.61 5.55
N LEU A 4 5.29 16.46 6.25
CA LEU A 4 5.24 15.61 7.45
C LEU A 4 5.59 14.16 7.10
N GLY A 5 5.09 13.63 5.98
CA GLY A 5 5.41 12.27 5.56
C GLY A 5 6.87 12.07 5.17
N THR A 6 7.50 13.06 4.53
CA THR A 6 8.94 12.99 4.23
C THR A 6 9.80 13.08 5.49
N LEU A 7 9.40 13.88 6.48
CA LEU A 7 10.06 13.92 7.79
C LEU A 7 9.91 12.60 8.56
N LEU A 8 8.74 11.96 8.49
CA LEU A 8 8.49 10.65 9.09
C LEU A 8 9.35 9.55 8.45
N LEU A 9 9.59 9.61 7.13
CA LEU A 9 10.54 8.71 6.46
C LEU A 9 11.98 8.91 6.96
N LYS A 10 12.44 10.16 7.07
CA LYS A 10 13.76 10.45 7.64
C LYS A 10 13.86 9.98 9.09
N ALA A 11 12.81 10.16 9.88
CA ALA A 11 12.78 9.66 11.25
C ALA A 11 12.86 8.12 11.32
N HIS A 12 12.28 7.41 10.35
CA HIS A 12 12.40 5.97 10.23
C HIS A 12 13.86 5.55 10.00
N GLU A 13 14.53 6.16 9.03
CA GLU A 13 15.96 5.91 8.72
C GLU A 13 16.86 6.18 9.94
N LEU A 14 16.60 7.26 10.68
CA LEU A 14 17.34 7.59 11.90
C LEU A 14 17.09 6.57 13.03
N CYS A 15 15.86 6.09 13.16
CA CYS A 15 15.54 5.05 14.15
C CYS A 15 16.26 3.74 13.81
N GLU A 16 16.27 3.31 12.55
CA GLU A 16 16.99 2.12 12.11
C GLU A 16 18.51 2.26 12.36
N ALA A 17 19.09 3.41 12.00
CA ALA A 17 20.51 3.68 12.24
C ALA A 17 20.90 3.67 13.73
N ALA A 18 19.97 4.06 14.61
CA ALA A 18 20.16 4.05 16.06
C ALA A 18 19.80 2.72 16.73
N GLY A 19 19.34 1.70 15.98
CA GLY A 19 18.87 0.43 16.54
C GLY A 19 17.57 0.57 17.35
N LEU A 20 16.79 1.61 17.10
CA LEU A 20 15.52 1.91 17.77
C LEU A 20 14.33 1.44 16.94
N ARG A 21 13.27 1.02 17.62
CA ARG A 21 12.00 0.69 16.97
C ARG A 21 11.25 1.97 16.62
N TYR A 22 11.03 2.19 15.33
CA TYR A 22 10.33 3.36 14.83
C TYR A 22 8.91 3.51 15.41
N GLU A 23 8.20 2.41 15.66
CA GLU A 23 6.87 2.46 16.28
C GLU A 23 6.88 3.04 17.69
N ASP A 24 7.94 2.79 18.47
CA ASP A 24 8.06 3.35 19.81
C ASP A 24 8.32 4.86 19.75
N TYR A 25 9.05 5.33 18.75
CA TYR A 25 9.22 6.77 18.46
C TYR A 25 7.88 7.42 18.07
N ILE A 26 7.09 6.77 17.21
CA ILE A 26 5.78 7.27 16.78
C ILE A 26 4.79 7.37 17.95
N ASP A 27 4.70 6.34 18.77
CA ASP A 27 3.71 6.28 19.85
C ASP A 27 4.10 7.11 21.07
N ARG A 28 5.38 7.09 21.47
CA ARG A 28 5.83 7.62 22.77
C ARG A 28 6.44 9.00 22.68
N VAL A 29 7.02 9.37 21.52
CA VAL A 29 7.65 10.68 21.32
C VAL A 29 6.72 11.59 20.53
N LEU A 30 6.23 11.13 19.39
CA LEU A 30 5.34 11.93 18.55
C LEU A 30 3.86 11.84 18.96
N CYS A 31 3.50 10.84 19.77
CA CYS A 31 2.13 10.59 20.22
C CYS A 31 1.12 10.54 19.06
N LEU A 32 1.53 9.99 17.91
CA LEU A 32 0.70 9.88 16.72
C LEU A 32 0.10 8.48 16.62
N PRO A 33 -1.17 8.34 16.20
CA PRO A 33 -1.71 7.04 15.84
C PRO A 33 -0.88 6.42 14.69
N ARG A 34 -0.38 5.20 14.88
CA ARG A 34 0.44 4.49 13.87
C ARG A 34 -0.21 4.46 12.48
N THR A 35 -1.53 4.26 12.44
CA THR A 35 -2.32 4.23 11.20
C THR A 35 -2.30 5.58 10.48
N ALA A 36 -2.38 6.68 11.23
CA ALA A 36 -2.25 8.03 10.71
C ALA A 36 -0.83 8.25 10.15
N ALA A 37 0.21 7.95 10.94
CA ALA A 37 1.59 8.10 10.50
C ALA A 37 1.90 7.32 9.21
N LYS A 38 1.46 6.05 9.13
CA LYS A 38 1.60 5.22 7.93
C LYS A 38 0.89 5.83 6.72
N THR A 39 -0.31 6.36 6.93
CA THR A 39 -1.09 6.99 5.85
C THR A 39 -0.41 8.25 5.34
N VAL A 40 0.11 9.10 6.24
CA VAL A 40 0.82 10.34 5.88
C VAL A 40 2.08 10.03 5.08
N VAL A 41 2.88 9.06 5.53
CA VAL A 41 4.06 8.58 4.79
C VAL A 41 3.64 8.10 3.39
N LYS A 42 2.64 7.23 3.30
CA LYS A 42 2.14 6.73 2.01
C LYS A 42 1.70 7.85 1.07
N VAL A 43 0.94 8.82 1.56
CA VAL A 43 0.49 9.98 0.78
C VAL A 43 1.68 10.83 0.31
N SER A 44 2.74 10.96 1.13
CA SER A 44 3.93 11.75 0.76
C SER A 44 4.81 11.10 -0.31
N THR A 45 4.84 9.76 -0.38
CA THR A 45 5.61 9.02 -1.38
C THR A 45 4.96 8.97 -2.75
N LEU A 46 3.67 9.31 -2.85
CA LEU A 46 2.91 9.24 -4.08
C LEU A 46 2.78 10.64 -4.70
N ASP A 47 2.88 10.68 -6.03
CA ASP A 47 2.64 11.90 -6.78
C ASP A 47 1.13 12.16 -6.93
N ILE A 48 0.50 12.60 -5.84
CA ILE A 48 -0.91 12.97 -5.77
C ILE A 48 -1.00 14.49 -5.75
N ASN A 49 -1.95 15.06 -6.49
CA ASN A 49 -2.20 16.50 -6.52
C ASN A 49 -2.57 17.04 -5.11
N PRO A 50 -1.75 17.92 -4.50
CA PRO A 50 -2.01 18.45 -3.17
C PRO A 50 -3.26 19.35 -3.08
N SER A 51 -3.72 19.92 -4.20
CA SER A 51 -4.86 20.86 -4.20
C SER A 51 -6.19 20.18 -3.84
N MET A 52 -6.28 18.86 -3.93
CA MET A 52 -7.48 18.07 -3.61
C MET A 52 -7.80 17.97 -2.11
N GLY A 53 -6.86 18.39 -1.25
CA GLY A 53 -6.98 18.27 0.19
C GLY A 53 -6.69 16.86 0.72
N TYR A 54 -6.28 16.79 1.99
CA TYR A 54 -5.73 15.58 2.60
C TYR A 54 -6.72 14.39 2.62
N GLU A 55 -8.00 14.62 2.91
CA GLU A 55 -8.98 13.52 2.98
C GLU A 55 -9.19 12.85 1.61
N SER A 56 -9.23 13.63 0.53
CA SER A 56 -9.28 13.10 -0.84
C SER A 56 -7.99 12.36 -1.18
N MET A 57 -6.83 12.90 -0.80
CA MET A 57 -5.53 12.26 -1.03
C MET A 57 -5.42 10.89 -0.36
N LYS A 58 -6.04 10.69 0.82
CA LYS A 58 -6.07 9.37 1.49
C LYS A 58 -6.84 8.33 0.68
N ILE A 59 -7.96 8.74 0.07
CA ILE A 59 -8.80 7.85 -0.75
C ILE A 59 -8.06 7.45 -2.03
N VAL A 60 -7.35 8.40 -2.66
CA VAL A 60 -6.48 8.11 -3.80
C VAL A 60 -5.32 7.21 -3.36
N ALA A 61 -4.59 7.55 -2.31
CA ALA A 61 -3.45 6.76 -1.82
C ALA A 61 -3.84 5.35 -1.38
N ALA A 62 -5.10 5.10 -1.02
CA ALA A 62 -5.59 3.76 -0.71
C ALA A 62 -5.66 2.84 -1.93
N GLN A 63 -5.74 3.38 -3.15
CA GLN A 63 -5.85 2.57 -4.38
C GLN A 63 -4.54 1.83 -4.68
N GLY A 64 -4.66 0.53 -5.00
CA GLY A 64 -3.51 -0.37 -5.15
C GLY A 64 -2.69 -0.18 -6.43
N THR A 65 -3.31 0.28 -7.53
CA THR A 65 -2.63 0.44 -8.83
C THR A 65 -2.53 1.92 -9.24
N PRO A 66 -1.50 2.32 -10.00
CA PRO A 66 -1.37 3.70 -10.47
C PRO A 66 -2.57 4.14 -11.33
N GLU A 67 -3.10 3.26 -12.17
CA GLU A 67 -4.30 3.53 -12.98
C GLU A 67 -5.53 3.86 -12.13
N LYS A 68 -5.75 3.11 -11.04
CA LYS A 68 -6.86 3.36 -10.12
C LYS A 68 -6.66 4.67 -9.35
N ARG A 69 -5.41 5.04 -9.07
CA ARG A 69 -5.08 6.34 -8.46
C ARG A 69 -5.41 7.48 -9.42
N ALA A 70 -4.99 7.40 -10.68
CA ALA A 70 -5.30 8.40 -11.70
C ALA A 70 -6.81 8.56 -11.92
N ALA A 71 -7.55 7.44 -12.00
CA ALA A 71 -9.01 7.46 -12.12
C ALA A 71 -9.69 8.12 -10.90
N ALA A 72 -9.18 7.89 -9.68
CA ALA A 72 -9.70 8.52 -8.48
C ALA A 72 -9.42 10.03 -8.49
N GLU A 73 -8.23 10.46 -8.90
CA GLU A 73 -7.87 11.88 -9.03
C GLU A 73 -8.75 12.60 -10.05
N GLU A 74 -9.03 11.98 -11.20
CA GLU A 74 -9.93 12.53 -12.21
C GLU A 74 -11.35 12.74 -11.65
N GLN A 75 -11.87 11.78 -10.88
CA GLN A 75 -13.19 11.91 -10.28
C GLN A 75 -13.25 13.02 -9.23
N PHE A 76 -12.19 13.22 -8.45
CA PHE A 76 -12.08 14.34 -7.52
C PHE A 76 -11.91 15.69 -8.23
N ALA A 77 -11.17 15.73 -9.34
CA ALA A 77 -11.06 16.91 -10.19
C ALA A 77 -12.43 17.29 -10.80
N ALA A 78 -13.29 16.31 -11.07
CA ALA A 78 -14.68 16.50 -11.49
C ALA A 78 -15.64 16.87 -10.34
N HIS A 79 -15.12 17.26 -9.15
CA HIS A 79 -15.89 17.64 -7.96
C HIS A 79 -16.88 16.59 -7.45
N LYS A 80 -16.63 15.30 -7.72
CA LYS A 80 -17.46 14.22 -7.16
C LYS A 80 -17.21 14.10 -5.65
N SER A 81 -18.26 13.76 -4.92
CA SER A 81 -18.15 13.55 -3.48
C SER A 81 -17.30 12.30 -3.17
N PRO A 82 -16.59 12.26 -2.03
CA PRO A 82 -15.78 11.11 -1.63
C PRO A 82 -16.51 9.75 -1.67
N ASP A 83 -17.79 9.73 -1.33
CA ASP A 83 -18.59 8.48 -1.35
C ASP A 83 -19.00 8.07 -2.77
N LEU A 84 -19.26 9.04 -3.65
CA LEU A 84 -19.46 8.76 -5.08
C LEU A 84 -18.17 8.20 -5.71
N VAL A 85 -17.01 8.75 -5.34
CA VAL A 85 -15.71 8.26 -5.85
C VAL A 85 -15.47 6.81 -5.42
N LYS A 86 -15.69 6.49 -4.14
CA LYS A 86 -15.53 5.11 -3.63
C LYS A 86 -16.45 4.12 -4.34
N THR A 87 -17.71 4.50 -4.55
CA THR A 87 -18.71 3.62 -5.19
C THR A 87 -18.43 3.44 -6.68
N GLU A 88 -18.02 4.48 -7.41
CA GLU A 88 -17.65 4.36 -8.82
C GLU A 88 -16.38 3.53 -9.03
N LEU A 89 -15.37 3.68 -8.16
CA LEU A 89 -14.17 2.85 -8.18
C LEU A 89 -14.49 1.38 -7.89
N ALA A 90 -15.37 1.11 -6.93
CA ALA A 90 -15.85 -0.25 -6.64
C ALA A 90 -16.65 -0.84 -7.81
N ARG A 91 -17.51 -0.06 -8.46
CA ARG A 91 -18.26 -0.52 -9.63
C ARG A 91 -17.38 -0.82 -10.83
N ARG A 92 -16.30 -0.04 -11.05
CA ARG A 92 -15.31 -0.32 -12.11
C ARG A 92 -14.54 -1.62 -11.87
N LEU A 93 -14.32 -2.00 -10.61
CA LEU A 93 -13.74 -3.30 -10.25
C LEU A 93 -14.64 -4.48 -10.62
N GLU A 94 -15.95 -4.32 -10.51
CA GLU A 94 -16.91 -5.36 -10.92
C GLU A 94 -17.06 -5.47 -12.45
N ALA A 95 -16.64 -4.43 -13.18
CA ALA A 95 -16.61 -4.40 -14.64
C ALA A 95 -15.31 -4.96 -15.26
N GLU A 96 -14.34 -5.43 -14.46
CA GLU A 96 -13.16 -6.14 -14.97
C GLU A 96 -13.61 -7.43 -15.67
N ASP A 97 -13.12 -7.66 -16.90
CA ASP A 97 -13.44 -8.84 -17.70
C ASP A 97 -13.15 -10.11 -16.86
N PRO A 98 -14.13 -11.02 -16.67
CA PRO A 98 -13.93 -12.26 -15.91
C PRO A 98 -12.71 -13.06 -16.39
N VAL A 99 -12.36 -12.98 -17.68
CA VAL A 99 -11.19 -13.66 -18.25
C VAL A 99 -9.88 -13.05 -17.72
N GLU A 100 -9.76 -11.73 -17.70
CA GLU A 100 -8.57 -11.06 -17.19
C GLU A 100 -8.38 -11.29 -15.68
N ARG A 101 -9.47 -11.29 -14.93
CA ARG A 101 -9.45 -11.59 -13.49
C ARG A 101 -8.92 -13.01 -13.23
N LEU A 102 -9.43 -13.99 -13.95
CA LEU A 102 -8.99 -15.38 -13.83
C LEU A 102 -7.53 -15.57 -14.29
N ALA A 103 -7.09 -14.84 -15.33
CA ALA A 103 -5.71 -14.87 -15.79
C ALA A 103 -4.73 -14.34 -14.72
N ARG A 104 -5.06 -13.23 -14.06
CA ARG A 104 -4.27 -12.68 -12.95
C ARG A 104 -4.24 -13.63 -11.76
N GLU A 105 -5.36 -14.26 -11.46
CA GLU A 105 -5.45 -15.26 -10.40
C GLU A 105 -4.58 -16.49 -10.68
N LYS A 106 -4.60 -16.99 -11.93
CA LYS A 106 -3.70 -18.07 -12.38
C LYS A 106 -2.24 -17.71 -12.14
N ILE A 107 -1.79 -16.53 -12.58
CA ILE A 107 -0.40 -16.07 -12.39
C ILE A 107 -0.03 -16.01 -10.89
N ARG A 108 -0.96 -15.54 -10.05
CA ARG A 108 -0.73 -15.48 -8.59
C ARG A 108 -0.59 -16.88 -7.98
N LEU A 109 -1.43 -17.82 -8.40
CA LEU A 109 -1.37 -19.21 -7.96
C LEU A 109 -0.04 -19.86 -8.40
N GLU A 110 0.40 -19.63 -9.64
CA GLU A 110 1.68 -20.13 -10.16
C GLU A 110 2.87 -19.63 -9.32
N LYS A 111 2.91 -18.34 -8.99
CA LYS A 111 3.96 -17.78 -8.10
C LYS A 111 3.94 -18.41 -6.72
N THR A 112 2.75 -18.66 -6.18
CA THR A 112 2.58 -19.28 -4.86
C THR A 112 3.07 -20.73 -4.88
N ILE A 113 2.71 -21.49 -5.92
CA ILE A 113 3.20 -22.86 -6.12
C ILE A 113 4.73 -22.86 -6.18
N ALA A 114 5.35 -22.03 -7.02
CA ALA A 114 6.80 -21.97 -7.13
C ALA A 114 7.49 -21.67 -5.79
N THR A 115 6.94 -20.75 -5.01
CA THR A 115 7.45 -20.41 -3.67
C THR A 115 7.34 -21.58 -2.71
N LEU A 116 6.20 -22.27 -2.69
CA LEU A 116 5.96 -23.43 -1.83
C LEU A 116 6.83 -24.62 -2.24
N THR A 117 7.02 -24.87 -3.53
CA THR A 117 7.92 -25.91 -4.03
C THR A 117 9.36 -25.66 -3.60
N ALA A 118 9.86 -24.43 -3.77
CA ALA A 118 11.21 -24.07 -3.31
C ALA A 118 11.36 -24.25 -1.78
N ARG A 119 10.31 -23.93 -1.02
CA ARG A 119 10.31 -24.14 0.43
C ARG A 119 10.29 -25.64 0.80
N LEU A 120 9.54 -26.45 0.06
CA LEU A 120 9.50 -27.90 0.23
C LEU A 120 10.89 -28.51 0.02
N GLU A 121 11.57 -28.14 -1.08
CA GLU A 121 12.94 -28.60 -1.38
C GLU A 121 13.92 -28.22 -0.26
N GLN A 122 13.78 -27.03 0.32
CA GLN A 122 14.61 -26.60 1.44
C GLN A 122 14.39 -27.49 2.69
N VAL A 123 13.14 -27.86 2.97
CA VAL A 123 12.78 -28.76 4.06
C VAL A 123 13.34 -30.17 3.80
N GLU A 124 13.20 -30.69 2.59
CA GLU A 124 13.73 -32.00 2.20
C GLU A 124 15.26 -32.07 2.34
N LYS A 125 15.99 -31.04 1.90
CA LYS A 125 17.45 -30.94 2.11
C LYS A 125 17.81 -30.92 3.60
N SER A 126 17.00 -30.23 4.41
CA SER A 126 17.23 -30.17 5.87
C SER A 126 16.99 -31.53 6.53
N LEU A 127 16.00 -32.30 6.06
CA LEU A 127 15.75 -33.67 6.53
C LEU A 127 16.87 -34.63 6.10
N GLN A 128 17.38 -34.52 4.87
CA GLN A 128 18.50 -35.34 4.40
C GLN A 128 19.79 -35.09 5.18
N ASN A 129 20.07 -33.82 5.54
CA ASN A 129 21.26 -33.45 6.32
C ASN A 129 21.13 -33.76 7.82
N ALA A 130 19.94 -34.14 8.30
CA ALA A 130 19.68 -34.52 9.69
C ALA A 130 19.85 -36.03 9.95
N HIS A 131 20.11 -36.82 8.90
CA HIS A 131 20.52 -38.22 8.95
C HIS A 131 22.04 -38.35 8.77
#